data_AF-A0A644ZLN5-F1
#
_entry.id   AF-A0A644ZLN5-F1
#
_cell.length_a   1.000
_cell.length_b   1.000
_cell.length_c   1.000
_cell.angle_alpha   90.00
_cell.angle_beta   90.00
_cell.angle_gamma   90.00
#
_symmetry.space_group_name_H-M   'P 1'
#
loop_
_entity.id
_entity.type
_entity.pdbx_description
1 polymer ?
#
loop_
_entity_poly.entity_id
_entity_poly.type
_entity_poly.pdbx_seq_one_letter_code
_entity_poly.pdbx_strand_id
1 'polypeptide(L)'
;MKRTIEFFAKSEYGRFRFVTKFDDVDTLLDIEHKGKTEARFTINTRKVIEDYEKRTGSREKRIEASVKMMKSGYPVGYIIAPVFMYENWEEDYRNLLIYLSEKIPSNLKYPITFEVISHRYTTRAKNIINEVFPDNTLPMKDDDRTYKYGQFGYGKFVYPKESLSYMKKFFTENIEEIFPDAEIKYII
;
A
#
# COMPACT_ATOMS: atom_id res chain seq x y z
N MET A 1 16.54 9.07 -7.33
CA MET A 1 15.23 9.65 -6.93
C MET A 1 15.19 11.17 -7.13
N LYS A 2 16.02 11.95 -6.43
CA LYS A 2 16.02 13.44 -6.51
C LYS A 2 15.95 14.02 -7.94
N ARG A 3 16.89 13.65 -8.82
CA ARG A 3 16.93 14.13 -10.22
C ARG A 3 15.62 13.89 -10.97
N THR A 4 14.94 12.77 -10.71
CA THR A 4 13.66 12.42 -11.33
C THR A 4 12.54 13.34 -10.83
N ILE A 5 12.49 13.60 -9.53
CA ILE A 5 11.51 14.52 -8.93
C ILE A 5 11.66 15.92 -9.53
N GLU A 6 12.89 16.43 -9.61
CA GLU A 6 13.21 17.74 -10.21
C GLU A 6 12.83 17.81 -11.70
N PHE A 7 13.06 16.72 -12.45
CA PHE A 7 12.68 16.62 -13.85
C PHE A 7 11.16 16.75 -14.02
N PHE A 8 10.37 15.98 -13.25
CA PHE A 8 8.91 16.04 -13.34
C PHE A 8 8.32 17.36 -12.80
N ALA A 9 8.98 18.00 -11.84
CA ALA A 9 8.58 19.33 -11.38
C ALA A 9 8.62 20.37 -12.53
N LYS A 10 9.62 20.26 -13.43
CA LYS A 10 9.80 21.14 -14.59
C LYS A 10 8.96 20.75 -15.82
N SER A 11 8.47 19.52 -15.88
CA SER A 11 7.61 19.06 -16.98
C SER A 11 6.22 19.70 -16.90
N GLU A 12 5.68 20.19 -18.03
CA GLU A 12 4.34 20.80 -18.09
C GLU A 12 3.24 19.79 -17.67
N TYR A 13 3.15 18.67 -18.40
CA TYR A 13 2.12 17.64 -18.22
C TYR A 13 2.59 16.43 -17.41
N GLY A 14 3.90 16.24 -17.24
CA GLY A 14 4.46 15.10 -16.53
C GLY A 14 4.06 15.08 -15.06
N ARG A 15 3.80 13.88 -14.52
CA ARG A 15 3.58 13.61 -13.10
C ARG A 15 4.39 12.38 -12.71
N PHE A 16 4.84 12.35 -11.46
CA PHE A 16 5.61 11.25 -10.92
C PHE A 16 4.92 10.69 -9.68
N ARG A 17 5.01 9.38 -9.49
CA ARG A 17 4.59 8.73 -8.26
C ARG A 17 5.53 7.57 -7.96
N PHE A 18 5.92 7.43 -6.70
CA PHE A 18 6.71 6.30 -6.23
C PHE A 18 6.06 5.70 -4.99
N VAL A 19 6.47 4.48 -4.62
CA VAL A 19 6.04 3.84 -3.37
C VAL A 19 7.25 3.25 -2.67
N THR A 20 7.27 3.27 -1.33
CA THR A 20 8.33 2.69 -0.51
C THR A 20 7.80 1.93 0.71
N LYS A 21 8.64 1.04 1.25
CA LYS A 21 8.51 0.39 2.57
C LYS A 21 9.60 0.87 3.56
N PHE A 22 10.33 1.92 3.21
CA PHE A 22 11.47 2.46 3.97
C PHE A 22 11.19 3.89 4.44
N ASP A 23 11.87 4.28 5.51
CA ASP A 23 11.75 5.56 6.20
C ASP A 23 12.81 6.61 5.82
N ASP A 24 13.81 6.22 5.01
CA ASP A 24 14.92 7.09 4.59
C ASP A 24 14.50 8.12 3.52
N VAL A 25 13.69 9.10 3.93
CA VAL A 25 13.13 10.14 3.05
C VAL A 25 13.80 11.51 3.19
N ASP A 26 14.68 11.69 4.17
CA ASP A 26 15.20 13.01 4.56
C ASP A 26 15.89 13.74 3.39
N THR A 27 16.59 13.01 2.53
CA THR A 27 17.25 13.59 1.33
C THR A 27 16.29 14.11 0.26
N LEU A 28 14.98 13.86 0.41
CA LEU A 28 13.92 14.24 -0.53
C LEU A 28 13.08 15.42 -0.05
N LEU A 29 13.19 15.83 1.22
CA LEU A 29 12.29 16.81 1.84
C LEU A 29 12.44 18.21 1.23
N ASP A 30 13.67 18.63 0.93
CA ASP A 30 13.98 19.99 0.45
C ASP A 30 13.97 20.14 -1.09
N ILE A 31 13.40 19.18 -1.81
CA ILE A 31 13.34 19.23 -3.29
C ILE A 31 12.14 20.07 -3.73
N GLU A 32 12.33 20.97 -4.70
CA GLU A 32 11.24 21.74 -5.32
C GLU A 32 10.38 20.84 -6.25
N HIS A 33 9.51 20.03 -5.67
CA HIS A 33 8.70 19.03 -6.37
C HIS A 33 7.43 19.60 -7.05
N LYS A 34 7.07 20.88 -6.78
CA LYS A 34 5.92 21.61 -7.36
C LYS A 34 4.57 20.88 -7.31
N GLY A 35 4.38 20.04 -6.29
CA GLY A 35 3.19 19.18 -6.16
C GLY A 35 3.00 18.14 -7.28
N LYS A 36 4.00 17.90 -8.13
CA LYS A 36 3.93 16.97 -9.28
C LYS A 36 4.45 15.57 -8.98
N THR A 37 4.87 15.33 -7.74
CA THR A 37 5.34 14.03 -7.26
C THR A 37 4.49 13.56 -6.10
N GLU A 38 3.85 12.40 -6.24
CA GLU A 38 3.14 11.72 -5.15
C GLU A 38 4.07 10.70 -4.47
N ALA A 39 4.32 10.89 -3.18
CA ALA A 39 5.12 9.97 -2.37
C ALA A 39 4.21 8.98 -1.64
N ARG A 40 4.29 7.69 -1.97
CA ARG A 40 3.42 6.67 -1.38
C ARG A 40 4.15 5.74 -0.44
N PHE A 41 3.42 5.24 0.54
CA PHE A 41 3.95 4.32 1.54
C PHE A 41 3.11 3.05 1.57
N THR A 42 3.75 1.90 1.44
CA THR A 42 3.06 0.64 1.72
C THR A 42 2.91 0.48 3.23
N ILE A 43 1.68 0.35 3.71
CA ILE A 43 1.36 0.06 5.10
C ILE A 43 0.58 -1.25 5.18
N ASN A 44 0.66 -1.91 6.32
CA ASN A 44 -0.09 -3.13 6.59
C ASN A 44 -0.30 -3.31 8.09
N THR A 45 -1.07 -4.33 8.46
CA THR A 45 -1.24 -4.71 9.87
C THR A 45 0.10 -5.14 10.46
N ARG A 46 0.25 -5.05 11.78
CA ARG A 46 1.49 -5.49 12.46
C ARG A 46 1.78 -6.95 12.16
N LYS A 47 0.75 -7.79 12.25
CA LYS A 47 0.82 -9.21 11.91
C LYS A 47 1.43 -9.45 10.53
N VAL A 48 0.94 -8.77 9.49
CA VAL A 48 1.46 -8.95 8.12
C VAL A 48 2.91 -8.49 7.99
N ILE A 49 3.28 -7.39 8.65
CA ILE A 49 4.66 -6.87 8.61
C ILE A 49 5.62 -7.84 9.31
N GLU A 50 5.25 -8.33 10.49
CA GLU A 50 6.04 -9.27 11.29
C GLU A 50 6.19 -10.62 10.58
N ASP A 51 5.10 -11.15 10.03
CA ASP A 51 5.09 -12.45 9.36
C ASP A 51 5.85 -12.42 8.02
N TYR A 52 5.69 -11.35 7.22
CA TYR A 52 6.03 -11.37 5.79
C TYR A 52 6.96 -10.26 5.29
N GLU A 53 7.18 -9.16 6.03
CA GLU A 53 7.93 -8.00 5.52
C GLU A 53 9.31 -7.79 6.19
N LYS A 54 10.09 -8.88 6.28
CA LYS A 54 11.45 -8.83 6.86
C LYS A 54 12.33 -7.81 6.13
N ARG A 55 13.21 -7.13 6.89
CA ARG A 55 14.22 -6.16 6.39
C ARG A 55 13.62 -4.92 5.72
N THR A 56 12.47 -4.46 6.19
CA THR A 56 11.84 -3.20 5.78
C THR A 56 11.58 -2.31 7.00
N GLY A 57 11.21 -1.05 6.79
CA GLY A 57 10.84 -0.16 7.89
C GLY A 57 9.58 -0.68 8.59
N SER A 58 9.45 -0.44 9.90
CA SER A 58 8.21 -0.76 10.61
C SER A 58 7.03 0.10 10.15
N ARG A 59 5.80 -0.30 10.49
CA ARG A 59 4.60 0.50 10.22
C ARG A 59 4.76 1.93 10.73
N GLU A 60 5.22 2.06 11.97
CA GLU A 60 5.41 3.33 12.67
C GLU A 60 6.40 4.22 11.91
N LYS A 61 7.57 3.68 11.55
CA LYS A 61 8.59 4.42 10.79
C LYS A 61 8.11 4.88 9.42
N ARG A 62 7.35 4.04 8.71
CA ARG A 62 6.77 4.41 7.41
C ARG A 62 5.76 5.56 7.54
N ILE A 63 4.94 5.55 8.59
CA ILE A 63 3.98 6.62 8.89
C ILE A 63 4.71 7.90 9.32
N GLU A 64 5.78 7.80 10.12
CA GLU A 64 6.59 8.97 10.46
C GLU A 64 7.23 9.60 9.22
N ALA A 65 7.78 8.78 8.31
CA ALA A 65 8.33 9.24 7.05
C ALA A 65 7.27 9.87 6.14
N SER A 66 6.05 9.31 6.08
CA SER A 66 4.96 9.91 5.30
C SER A 66 4.54 11.27 5.85
N VAL A 67 4.50 11.44 7.18
CA VAL A 67 4.23 12.72 7.83
C VAL A 67 5.32 13.75 7.52
N LYS A 68 6.61 13.37 7.49
CA LYS A 68 7.69 14.27 7.06
C LYS A 68 7.47 14.76 5.63
N MET A 69 7.12 13.86 4.70
CA MET A 69 6.84 14.20 3.30
C MET A 69 5.60 15.12 3.15
N MET A 70 4.54 14.88 3.93
CA MET A 70 3.36 15.75 3.95
C MET A 70 3.73 17.17 4.41
N LYS A 71 4.53 17.26 5.49
CA LYS A 71 4.98 18.55 6.04
C LYS A 71 5.90 19.32 5.09
N SER A 72 6.69 18.63 4.27
CA SER A 72 7.48 19.27 3.21
C SER A 72 6.66 19.57 1.94
N GLY A 73 5.36 19.28 1.95
CA GLY A 73 4.42 19.69 0.92
C GLY A 73 4.18 18.68 -0.19
N TYR A 74 4.67 17.43 -0.10
CA TYR A 74 4.33 16.40 -1.08
C TYR A 74 2.86 15.98 -0.98
N PRO A 75 2.17 15.72 -2.11
CA PRO A 75 1.05 14.81 -2.15
C PRO A 75 1.47 13.42 -1.63
N VAL A 76 0.68 12.83 -0.73
CA VAL A 76 1.01 11.56 -0.10
C VAL A 76 -0.15 10.57 -0.22
N GLY A 77 0.20 9.31 -0.49
CA GLY A 77 -0.75 8.21 -0.57
C GLY A 77 -0.30 6.98 0.21
N TYR A 78 -1.25 6.10 0.50
CA TYR A 78 -1.00 4.83 1.17
C TYR A 78 -1.41 3.67 0.28
N ILE A 79 -0.54 2.67 0.21
CA ILE A 79 -0.85 1.40 -0.42
C ILE A 79 -1.04 0.35 0.68
N ILE A 80 -2.27 -0.14 0.85
CA ILE A 80 -2.56 -1.27 1.74
C ILE A 80 -2.41 -2.55 0.91
N ALA A 81 -1.22 -3.12 0.90
CA ALA A 81 -0.91 -4.26 0.06
C ALA A 81 0.28 -5.10 0.56
N PRO A 82 0.20 -6.43 0.42
CA PRO A 82 -1.00 -7.19 0.07
C PRO A 82 -1.99 -7.27 1.25
N VAL A 83 -3.30 -7.22 0.96
CA VAL A 83 -4.33 -7.54 1.95
C VAL A 83 -4.45 -9.05 2.12
N PHE A 84 -4.37 -9.53 3.36
CA PHE A 84 -4.60 -10.92 3.74
C PHE A 84 -5.86 -11.05 4.59
N MET A 85 -6.76 -11.97 4.21
CA MET A 85 -7.98 -12.29 4.95
C MET A 85 -7.73 -13.48 5.88
N TYR A 86 -7.03 -13.24 6.98
CA TYR A 86 -6.85 -14.18 8.09
C TYR A 86 -7.95 -13.96 9.14
N GLU A 87 -8.01 -14.76 10.20
CA GLU A 87 -8.99 -14.55 11.28
C GLU A 87 -8.83 -13.17 11.93
N ASN A 88 -9.93 -12.41 12.08
CA ASN A 88 -9.93 -11.03 12.61
C ASN A 88 -9.18 -9.98 11.77
N TRP A 89 -8.98 -10.23 10.46
CA TRP A 89 -8.35 -9.25 9.57
C TRP A 89 -9.10 -7.91 9.56
N GLU A 90 -10.44 -7.90 9.60
CA GLU A 90 -11.24 -6.66 9.60
C GLU A 90 -10.85 -5.74 10.76
N GLU A 91 -10.76 -6.27 11.97
CA GLU A 91 -10.41 -5.50 13.16
C GLU A 91 -8.99 -4.94 13.03
N ASP A 92 -8.03 -5.77 12.62
CA ASP A 92 -6.64 -5.35 12.46
C ASP A 92 -6.46 -4.25 11.40
N TYR A 93 -7.15 -4.36 10.26
CA TYR A 93 -7.09 -3.34 9.23
C TYR A 93 -7.85 -2.06 9.61
N ARG A 94 -8.95 -2.16 10.37
CA ARG A 94 -9.61 -0.97 10.92
C ARG A 94 -8.72 -0.26 11.93
N ASN A 95 -8.08 -1.00 12.83
CA ASN A 95 -7.12 -0.47 13.79
C ASN A 95 -5.90 0.16 13.11
N LEU A 96 -5.45 -0.39 11.98
CA LEU A 96 -4.43 0.23 11.13
C LEU A 96 -4.88 1.61 10.64
N LEU A 97 -6.11 1.73 10.11
CA LEU A 97 -6.65 2.99 9.59
C LEU A 97 -6.82 4.04 10.69
N ILE A 98 -7.32 3.65 11.87
CA ILE A 98 -7.44 4.54 13.03
C ILE A 98 -6.08 5.02 13.50
N TYR A 99 -5.13 4.10 13.69
CA TYR A 99 -3.78 4.48 14.07
C TYR A 99 -3.15 5.44 13.08
N LEU A 100 -3.42 5.24 11.79
CA LEU A 100 -2.95 6.14 10.74
C LEU A 100 -3.56 7.55 10.88
N SER A 101 -4.87 7.65 11.10
CA SER A 101 -5.54 8.95 11.22
C SER A 101 -5.06 9.75 12.43
N GLU A 102 -4.73 9.08 13.54
CA GLU A 102 -4.19 9.70 14.75
C GLU A 102 -2.79 10.33 14.56
N LYS A 103 -2.03 9.89 13.53
CA LYS A 103 -0.64 10.35 13.29
C LYS A 103 -0.53 11.40 12.20
N ILE A 104 -1.53 11.47 11.32
CA ILE A 104 -1.50 12.38 10.19
C ILE A 104 -1.92 13.80 10.65
N PRO A 105 -1.27 14.88 10.15
CA PRO A 105 -1.68 16.24 10.44
C PRO A 105 -3.11 16.54 9.96
N SER A 106 -3.89 17.31 10.72
CA SER A 106 -5.26 17.67 10.33
C SER A 106 -5.34 18.70 9.19
N ASN A 107 -4.33 19.55 9.02
CA ASN A 107 -4.29 20.57 7.97
C ASN A 107 -3.41 20.11 6.80
N LEU A 108 -3.98 19.30 5.90
CA LEU A 108 -3.28 18.78 4.73
C LEU A 108 -3.45 19.68 3.51
N LYS A 109 -2.34 19.91 2.79
CA LYS A 109 -2.34 20.65 1.52
C LYS A 109 -3.00 19.86 0.37
N TYR A 110 -2.96 18.54 0.44
CA TYR A 110 -3.49 17.62 -0.57
C TYR A 110 -4.31 16.53 0.13
N PRO A 111 -5.39 16.03 -0.49
CA PRO A 111 -6.10 14.87 0.03
C PRO A 111 -5.18 13.65 0.05
N ILE A 112 -5.37 12.77 1.04
CA ILE A 112 -4.67 11.49 1.10
C ILE A 112 -5.26 10.59 0.04
N THR A 113 -4.41 9.83 -0.65
CA THR A 113 -4.88 8.80 -1.59
C THR A 113 -4.70 7.40 -1.01
N PHE A 114 -5.64 6.49 -1.30
CA PHE A 114 -5.56 5.09 -0.92
C PHE A 114 -5.61 4.16 -2.13
N GLU A 115 -4.72 3.17 -2.15
CA GLU A 115 -4.71 2.04 -3.08
C GLU A 115 -4.74 0.75 -2.26
N VAL A 116 -5.75 -0.10 -2.44
CA VAL A 116 -5.88 -1.36 -1.69
C VAL A 116 -5.75 -2.54 -2.64
N ILE A 117 -4.85 -3.48 -2.33
CA ILE A 117 -4.53 -4.58 -3.24
C ILE A 117 -4.54 -5.89 -2.44
N SER A 118 -5.47 -6.77 -2.78
CA SER A 118 -5.53 -8.14 -2.28
C SER A 118 -4.27 -8.94 -2.61
N HIS A 119 -3.91 -9.85 -1.70
CA HIS A 119 -2.88 -10.85 -1.96
C HIS A 119 -3.22 -11.67 -3.21
N ARG A 120 -2.20 -11.86 -4.06
CA ARG A 120 -2.27 -12.65 -5.28
C ARG A 120 -0.91 -13.26 -5.58
N TYR A 121 -0.89 -14.41 -6.23
CA TYR A 121 0.36 -15.09 -6.58
C TYR A 121 0.20 -15.89 -7.87
N THR A 122 1.33 -16.26 -8.49
CA THR A 122 1.35 -17.16 -9.65
C THR A 122 1.93 -18.51 -9.22
N THR A 123 1.67 -19.58 -9.97
CA THR A 123 2.29 -20.90 -9.70
C THR A 123 3.81 -20.80 -9.65
N ARG A 124 4.42 -20.04 -10.58
CA ARG A 124 5.86 -19.80 -10.59
C ARG A 124 6.35 -19.10 -9.32
N ALA A 125 5.66 -18.04 -8.88
CA ALA A 125 6.03 -17.32 -7.66
C ALA A 125 5.90 -18.20 -6.42
N LYS A 126 4.80 -18.96 -6.31
CA LYS A 126 4.58 -19.92 -5.21
C LYS A 126 5.72 -20.94 -5.12
N ASN A 127 6.11 -21.54 -6.25
CA ASN A 127 7.19 -22.52 -6.29
C ASN A 127 8.53 -21.92 -5.87
N ILE A 128 8.88 -20.75 -6.40
CA ILE A 128 10.13 -20.04 -6.03
C ILE A 128 10.13 -19.66 -4.55
N ILE A 129 9.00 -19.17 -4.02
CA ILE A 129 8.90 -18.79 -2.61
C ILE A 129 9.08 -20.02 -1.71
N ASN A 130 8.45 -21.15 -2.05
CA ASN A 130 8.60 -22.39 -1.27
C ASN A 130 10.02 -22.97 -1.34
N GLU A 131 10.73 -22.78 -2.45
CA GLU A 131 12.13 -23.20 -2.59
C GLU A 131 13.08 -22.31 -1.76
N VAL A 132 12.93 -21.00 -1.88
CA VAL A 132 13.82 -20.02 -1.22
C VAL A 132 13.51 -19.89 0.27
N PHE A 133 12.24 -20.03 0.66
CA PHE A 133 11.75 -19.92 2.03
C PHE A 133 10.87 -21.14 2.39
N PRO A 134 11.46 -22.32 2.63
CA PRO A 134 10.69 -23.54 2.90
C PRO A 134 9.72 -23.42 4.09
N ASP A 135 10.09 -22.64 5.10
CA ASP A 135 9.29 -22.45 6.31
C ASP A 135 8.31 -21.25 6.21
N ASN A 136 8.06 -20.73 5.01
CA ASN A 136 7.13 -19.62 4.84
C ASN A 136 5.69 -20.03 5.16
N THR A 137 4.94 -19.13 5.81
CA THR A 137 3.54 -19.34 6.19
C THR A 137 2.56 -18.62 5.27
N LEU A 138 3.01 -18.17 4.09
CA LEU A 138 2.16 -17.41 3.17
C LEU A 138 0.94 -18.25 2.73
N PRO A 139 -0.28 -17.70 2.76
CA PRO A 139 -1.50 -18.43 2.43
C PRO A 139 -1.66 -18.59 0.90
N MET A 140 -0.86 -19.49 0.34
CA MET A 140 -0.79 -19.84 -1.10
C MET A 140 -1.39 -21.23 -1.38
N LYS A 141 -2.56 -21.52 -0.81
CA LYS A 141 -3.35 -22.74 -1.09
C LYS A 141 -4.28 -22.47 -2.27
N ASP A 142 -4.11 -23.23 -3.35
CA ASP A 142 -4.78 -22.93 -4.63
C ASP A 142 -6.29 -23.22 -4.56
N ASP A 143 -6.69 -24.20 -3.74
CA ASP A 143 -8.09 -24.55 -3.49
C ASP A 143 -8.88 -23.43 -2.80
N ASP A 144 -8.19 -22.56 -2.06
CA ASP A 144 -8.79 -21.39 -1.38
C ASP A 144 -8.89 -20.17 -2.31
N ARG A 145 -8.55 -20.32 -3.60
CA ARG A 145 -8.34 -19.21 -4.55
C ARG A 145 -9.07 -19.44 -5.87
N THR A 146 -9.29 -18.36 -6.58
CA THR A 146 -9.75 -18.39 -7.97
C THR A 146 -8.58 -18.09 -8.90
N TYR A 147 -8.36 -18.96 -9.90
CA TYR A 147 -7.39 -18.71 -10.95
C TYR A 147 -7.95 -17.73 -11.98
N LYS A 148 -7.25 -16.61 -12.18
CA LYS A 148 -7.61 -15.57 -13.16
C LYS A 148 -6.59 -15.58 -14.29
N TYR A 149 -7.04 -15.88 -15.50
CA TYR A 149 -6.24 -15.77 -16.72
C TYR A 149 -5.90 -14.31 -17.01
N GLY A 150 -4.63 -14.02 -17.26
CA GLY A 150 -4.19 -12.74 -17.77
C GLY A 150 -4.31 -12.66 -19.29
N GLN A 151 -4.33 -11.44 -19.81
CA GLN A 151 -4.51 -11.14 -21.23
C GLN A 151 -3.45 -11.77 -22.15
N PHE A 152 -2.23 -12.02 -21.63
CA PHE A 152 -1.09 -12.51 -22.40
C PHE A 152 -0.62 -13.91 -21.97
N GLY A 153 -1.54 -14.76 -21.47
CA GLY A 153 -1.30 -16.18 -21.18
C GLY A 153 -0.83 -16.52 -19.76
N TYR A 154 -0.30 -15.56 -19.01
CA TYR A 154 0.04 -15.77 -17.59
C TYR A 154 -1.19 -15.54 -16.71
N GLY A 155 -1.54 -16.48 -15.85
CA GLY A 155 -2.59 -16.31 -14.85
C GLY A 155 -2.06 -16.15 -13.42
N LYS A 156 -2.98 -15.85 -12.52
CA LYS A 156 -2.70 -15.64 -11.10
C LYS A 156 -3.85 -16.11 -10.24
N PHE A 157 -3.54 -16.59 -9.05
CA PHE A 157 -4.49 -16.91 -8.00
C PHE A 157 -4.85 -15.63 -7.24
N VAL A 158 -6.15 -15.41 -7.05
CA VAL A 158 -6.73 -14.31 -6.26
C VAL A 158 -7.76 -14.88 -5.28
N TYR A 159 -8.19 -14.09 -4.29
CA TYR A 159 -9.35 -14.47 -3.48
C TYR A 159 -10.61 -14.67 -4.35
N PRO A 160 -11.57 -15.51 -3.90
CA PRO A 160 -12.88 -15.64 -4.54
C PRO A 160 -13.59 -14.29 -4.70
N LYS A 161 -14.53 -14.24 -5.65
CA LYS A 161 -15.23 -13.01 -6.01
C LYS A 161 -16.01 -12.42 -4.84
N GLU A 162 -16.67 -13.26 -4.04
CA GLU A 162 -17.40 -12.83 -2.85
C GLU A 162 -16.46 -12.18 -1.84
N SER A 163 -15.32 -12.81 -1.55
CA SER A 163 -14.30 -12.30 -0.63
C SER A 163 -13.72 -10.96 -1.08
N LEU A 164 -13.40 -10.83 -2.39
CA LEU A 164 -12.92 -9.55 -2.95
C LEU A 164 -13.99 -8.45 -2.89
N SER A 165 -15.25 -8.78 -3.14
CA SER A 165 -16.36 -7.84 -3.03
C SER A 165 -16.55 -7.39 -1.59
N TYR A 166 -16.43 -8.31 -0.63
CA TYR A 166 -16.52 -8.02 0.79
C TYR A 166 -15.38 -7.13 1.27
N MET A 167 -14.13 -7.48 0.92
CA MET A 167 -12.95 -6.65 1.19
C MET A 167 -13.08 -5.24 0.61
N LYS A 168 -13.56 -5.13 -0.64
CA LYS A 168 -13.79 -3.83 -1.26
C LYS A 168 -14.79 -2.99 -0.47
N LYS A 169 -15.94 -3.57 -0.10
CA LYS A 169 -16.95 -2.90 0.72
C LYS A 169 -16.35 -2.44 2.06
N PHE A 170 -15.68 -3.34 2.77
CA PHE A 170 -15.05 -3.05 4.05
C PHE A 170 -14.09 -1.86 4.01
N PHE A 171 -13.14 -1.86 3.06
CA PHE A 171 -12.17 -0.76 2.97
C PHE A 171 -12.80 0.54 2.49
N THR A 172 -13.78 0.49 1.58
CA THR A 172 -14.52 1.69 1.16
C THR A 172 -15.20 2.34 2.37
N GLU A 173 -16.00 1.59 3.12
CA GLU A 173 -16.75 2.12 4.26
C GLU A 173 -15.81 2.67 5.34
N ASN A 174 -14.76 1.93 5.72
CA ASN A 174 -13.86 2.36 6.79
C ASN A 174 -12.95 3.52 6.38
N ILE A 175 -12.50 3.58 5.12
CA ILE A 175 -11.68 4.71 4.66
C ILE A 175 -12.53 5.98 4.59
N GLU A 176 -13.77 5.90 4.08
CA GLU A 176 -14.69 7.05 4.00
C GLU A 176 -15.10 7.54 5.40
N GLU A 177 -15.33 6.64 6.36
CA GLU A 177 -15.63 6.98 7.75
C GLU A 177 -14.45 7.69 8.44
N ILE A 178 -13.23 7.15 8.30
CA ILE A 178 -12.05 7.60 9.06
C ILE A 178 -11.33 8.76 8.36
N PHE A 179 -11.38 8.82 7.03
CA PHE A 179 -10.75 9.85 6.20
C PHE A 179 -11.76 10.45 5.20
N PRO A 180 -12.70 11.30 5.66
CA PRO A 180 -13.77 11.84 4.80
C PRO A 180 -13.29 12.57 3.54
N ASP A 181 -12.10 13.20 3.60
CA ASP A 181 -11.51 13.95 2.49
C ASP A 181 -10.51 13.12 1.65
N ALA A 182 -10.35 11.82 1.93
CA ALA A 182 -9.42 10.97 1.19
C ALA A 182 -10.01 10.49 -0.14
N GLU A 183 -9.11 10.19 -1.08
CA GLU A 183 -9.46 9.64 -2.39
C GLU A 183 -9.04 8.17 -2.49
N ILE A 184 -10.00 7.27 -2.63
CA ILE A 184 -9.73 5.86 -2.94
C ILE A 184 -9.50 5.74 -4.46
N LYS A 185 -8.24 5.50 -4.85
CA LYS A 185 -7.89 5.35 -6.28
C LYS A 185 -8.41 4.05 -6.86
N TYR A 186 -8.28 2.94 -6.13
CA TYR A 186 -8.83 1.63 -6.49
C TYR A 186 -8.70 0.62 -5.34
N ILE A 187 -9.53 -0.43 -5.40
CA ILE A 187 -9.48 -1.62 -4.54
C ILE A 187 -9.59 -2.86 -5.43
N ILE A 188 -8.57 -3.73 -5.46
CA ILE A 188 -8.43 -4.83 -6.45
C ILE A 188 -7.85 -6.15 -5.92
#